data_AF-A0A2V9PCD6-F1
#
_entry.id   AF-A0A2V9PCD6-F1
#
_cell.length_a   1.000
_cell.length_b   1.000
_cell.length_c   1.000
_cell.angle_alpha   90.00
_cell.angle_beta   90.00
_cell.angle_gamma   90.00
#
_symmetry.space_group_name_H-M   'P 1'
#
loop_
_entity.id
_entity.type
_entity.pdbx_description
1 polymer ?
#
loop_
_entity_poly.entity_id
_entity_poly.type
_entity_poly.pdbx_seq_one_letter_code
_entity_poly.pdbx_strand_id
1 'polypeptide(L)'
;MRRIRYTKYVPDPAGEMSLEDLLGALSDYLLQSGFQDYLSYYDLPNGEQTLDDLKRAIERALLESEMLNDELREQLQQMQAEGSLDDLIDKLIERMQQEDYISIDQPHDPSQRSSVGGQVGEAQQQSRFEITDKSLDFLGYKTLRDLLGSLGKSSFGRHDTRDMATGIEASGASRQYEFGDTLNLDITATLSSAIQREGLALPLNIEYRDLQVHQCEYQSSCATVLLLDCSHSMILYGEDRFTPAKKVAMALSHLLRTQYPGDSLSLILFHDSAEEVPLSQLARVKVGP
;
A
#
# COMPACT_ATOMS: atom_id res chain seq x y z
N MET A 1 -26.09 26.28 39.46
CA MET A 1 -24.88 25.46 39.71
C MET A 1 -24.79 24.38 38.63
N ARG A 2 -23.77 24.45 37.75
CA ARG A 2 -23.49 23.38 36.77
C ARG A 2 -22.96 22.16 37.53
N ARG A 3 -23.69 21.04 37.51
CA ARG A 3 -23.20 19.75 38.02
C ARG A 3 -22.32 19.13 36.94
N ILE A 4 -21.02 19.07 37.19
CA ILE A 4 -20.10 18.26 36.39
C ILE A 4 -20.19 16.84 36.94
N ARG A 5 -20.66 15.89 36.12
CA ARG A 5 -20.57 14.46 36.43
C ARG A 5 -19.20 13.98 35.95
N TYR A 6 -18.35 13.61 36.89
CA TYR A 6 -17.13 12.86 36.59
C TYR A 6 -17.52 11.39 36.47
N THR A 7 -17.44 10.83 35.27
CA THR A 7 -17.46 9.38 35.05
C THR A 7 -16.07 8.84 35.35
N LYS A 8 -16.00 7.78 36.16
CA LYS A 8 -14.75 7.06 36.44
C LYS A 8 -14.22 6.52 35.11
N TYR A 9 -12.94 6.75 34.83
CA TYR A 9 -12.26 6.17 33.67
C TYR A 9 -12.42 4.65 33.74
N VAL A 10 -13.08 4.07 32.73
CA VAL A 10 -13.09 2.63 32.54
C VAL A 10 -11.97 2.40 31.54
N PRO A 11 -10.86 1.76 31.94
CA PRO A 11 -9.80 1.42 31.00
C PRO A 11 -10.42 0.54 29.92
N ASP A 12 -10.35 1.02 28.68
CA ASP A 12 -10.76 0.28 27.50
C ASP A 12 -9.48 -0.08 26.72
N PRO A 13 -8.83 -1.20 27.08
CA PRO A 13 -7.56 -1.57 26.47
C PRO A 13 -7.67 -1.68 24.94
N ALA A 14 -8.82 -2.10 24.38
CA ALA A 14 -9.00 -2.16 22.93
C ALA A 14 -9.06 -0.77 22.26
N GLY A 15 -9.55 0.24 22.97
CA GLY A 15 -9.62 1.63 22.50
C GLY A 15 -8.30 2.38 22.63
N GLU A 16 -7.49 2.05 23.63
CA GLU A 16 -6.17 2.66 23.87
C GLU A 16 -5.08 2.10 22.95
N MET A 17 -5.25 0.88 22.44
CA MET A 17 -4.30 0.26 21.54
C MET A 17 -4.35 0.87 20.14
N SER A 18 -3.16 1.08 19.57
CA SER A 18 -2.97 1.51 18.19
C SER A 18 -3.20 0.33 17.24
N LEU A 19 -4.21 0.42 16.37
CA LEU A 19 -4.45 -0.58 15.33
C LEU A 19 -3.31 -0.61 14.30
N GLU A 20 -2.64 0.51 14.09
CA GLU A 20 -1.50 0.62 13.17
C GLU A 20 -0.30 -0.19 13.67
N ASP A 21 -0.04 -0.13 14.98
CA ASP A 21 1.02 -0.93 15.60
C ASP A 21 0.67 -2.42 15.59
N LEU A 22 -0.60 -2.76 15.87
CA LEU A 22 -1.10 -4.13 15.78
C LEU A 22 -0.99 -4.67 14.35
N LEU A 23 -1.48 -3.94 13.35
CA LEU A 23 -1.38 -4.30 11.93
C LEU A 23 0.09 -4.45 11.51
N GLY A 24 0.94 -3.57 12.03
CA GLY A 24 2.37 -3.62 11.85
C GLY A 24 3.03 -4.87 12.44
N ALA A 25 2.56 -5.38 13.59
CA ALA A 25 3.02 -6.63 14.19
C ALA A 25 2.47 -7.86 13.43
N LEU A 26 1.25 -7.75 12.90
CA LEU A 26 0.63 -8.77 12.06
C LEU A 26 1.18 -8.81 10.63
N SER A 27 2.01 -7.85 10.22
CA SER A 27 2.54 -7.74 8.86
C SER A 27 3.14 -9.05 8.35
N ASP A 28 3.90 -9.77 9.17
CA ASP A 28 4.55 -11.01 8.75
C ASP A 28 3.55 -12.14 8.50
N TYR A 29 2.52 -12.24 9.35
CA TYR A 29 1.43 -13.19 9.21
C TYR A 29 0.54 -12.86 7.99
N LEU A 30 0.14 -11.59 7.85
CA LEU A 30 -0.73 -11.13 6.77
C LEU A 30 -0.09 -11.24 5.39
N LEU A 31 1.23 -11.06 5.31
CA LEU A 31 1.99 -11.16 4.08
C LEU A 31 2.55 -12.56 3.81
N GLN A 32 2.39 -13.48 4.75
CA GLN A 32 2.95 -14.82 4.66
C GLN A 32 2.45 -15.55 3.42
N SER A 33 3.38 -16.26 2.79
CA SER A 33 3.21 -16.78 1.43
C SER A 33 2.62 -18.18 1.38
N GLY A 34 2.15 -18.70 2.52
CA GLY A 34 1.74 -20.10 2.70
C GLY A 34 2.91 -21.07 2.91
N PHE A 35 4.15 -20.58 3.10
CA PHE A 35 5.35 -21.41 3.23
C PHE A 35 5.30 -22.39 4.41
N GLN A 36 4.73 -21.99 5.56
CA GLN A 36 4.57 -22.87 6.72
C GLN A 36 3.61 -24.04 6.45
N ASP A 37 2.62 -23.86 5.57
CA ASP A 37 1.68 -24.93 5.19
C ASP A 37 2.36 -26.02 4.36
N TYR A 38 3.40 -25.66 3.59
CA TYR A 38 4.09 -26.60 2.69
C TYR A 38 4.89 -27.69 3.43
N LEU A 39 5.37 -27.42 4.65
CA LEU A 39 6.04 -28.41 5.51
C LEU A 39 5.05 -29.41 6.13
N SER A 40 3.75 -29.11 6.11
CA SER A 40 2.67 -29.93 6.69
C SER A 40 1.93 -30.73 5.61
N TYR A 41 2.67 -31.42 4.74
CA TYR A 41 2.16 -32.12 3.54
C TYR A 41 1.20 -33.30 3.81
N TYR A 42 0.76 -33.51 5.04
CA TYR A 42 -0.36 -34.39 5.33
C TYR A 42 -1.28 -33.67 6.32
N ASP A 43 -2.48 -33.32 5.86
CA ASP A 43 -3.71 -33.16 6.66
C ASP A 43 -4.31 -31.76 6.93
N LEU A 44 -4.07 -30.73 6.09
CA LEU A 44 -4.97 -29.56 6.08
C LEU A 44 -5.57 -29.24 4.70
N PRO A 45 -6.90 -29.12 4.58
CA PRO A 45 -7.52 -28.52 3.40
C PRO A 45 -7.16 -27.03 3.39
N ASN A 46 -6.76 -26.53 2.23
CA ASN A 46 -6.56 -25.11 1.86
C ASN A 46 -6.35 -24.14 3.03
N GLY A 47 -5.14 -23.60 3.16
CA GLY A 47 -4.80 -22.48 4.05
C GLY A 47 -5.62 -21.21 3.74
N GLU A 48 -6.90 -21.24 4.06
CA GLU A 48 -7.80 -20.10 4.03
C GLU A 48 -7.47 -19.21 5.22
N GLN A 49 -7.49 -17.90 5.00
CA GLN A 49 -7.38 -16.91 6.08
C GLN A 49 -8.65 -16.96 6.91
N THR A 50 -8.70 -17.93 7.84
CA THR A 50 -9.84 -18.12 8.74
C THR A 50 -9.82 -17.06 9.83
N LEU A 51 -11.00 -16.69 10.31
CA LEU A 51 -11.11 -15.75 11.42
C LEU A 51 -10.48 -16.31 12.71
N ASP A 52 -10.49 -17.64 12.90
CA ASP A 52 -9.83 -18.29 14.04
C ASP A 52 -8.30 -18.17 13.99
N ASP A 53 -7.71 -18.28 12.80
CA ASP A 53 -6.27 -18.11 12.63
C ASP A 53 -5.87 -16.64 12.82
N LEU A 54 -6.71 -15.69 12.40
CA LEU A 54 -6.52 -14.28 12.69
C LEU A 54 -6.54 -14.01 14.19
N LYS A 55 -7.49 -14.59 14.94
CA LYS A 55 -7.55 -14.45 16.41
C LYS A 55 -6.25 -14.92 17.06
N ARG A 56 -5.75 -16.09 16.67
CA ARG A 56 -4.47 -16.64 17.17
C ARG A 56 -3.27 -15.77 16.79
N ALA A 57 -3.26 -15.21 15.58
CA ALA A 57 -2.21 -14.31 15.15
C ALA A 57 -2.20 -13.01 15.96
N ILE A 58 -3.38 -12.44 16.25
CA ILE A 58 -3.53 -11.29 17.13
C ILE A 58 -3.07 -11.64 18.54
N GLU A 59 -3.49 -12.77 19.10
CA GLU A 59 -3.06 -13.22 20.43
C GLU A 59 -1.53 -13.28 20.54
N ARG A 60 -0.87 -13.92 19.56
CA ARG A 60 0.60 -13.98 19.51
C ARG A 60 1.22 -12.59 19.39
N ALA A 61 0.71 -11.76 18.48
CA ALA A 61 1.23 -10.41 18.30
C ALA A 61 1.11 -9.58 19.58
N LEU A 62 0.03 -9.73 20.35
CA LEU A 62 -0.15 -9.04 21.63
C LEU A 62 0.84 -9.53 22.70
N LEU A 63 1.11 -10.84 22.76
CA LEU A 63 2.01 -11.41 23.75
C LEU A 63 3.49 -11.19 23.42
N GLU A 64 3.85 -11.25 22.13
CA GLU A 64 5.23 -11.11 21.65
C GLU A 64 5.66 -9.67 21.40
N SER A 65 4.70 -8.73 21.24
CA SER A 65 5.04 -7.34 20.90
C SER A 65 5.97 -6.72 21.95
N GLU A 66 7.20 -6.45 21.52
CA GLU A 66 8.23 -5.71 22.25
C GLU A 66 7.91 -4.22 22.42
N MET A 67 6.89 -3.74 21.72
CA MET A 67 6.46 -2.34 21.71
C MET A 67 5.45 -2.02 22.81
N LEU A 68 4.99 -3.02 23.58
CA LEU A 68 4.04 -2.82 24.67
C LEU A 68 4.78 -2.47 25.97
N ASN A 69 4.24 -1.47 26.69
CA ASN A 69 4.74 -1.11 28.02
C ASN A 69 4.55 -2.27 29.01
N ASP A 70 5.43 -2.38 30.01
CA ASP A 70 5.40 -3.46 31.00
C ASP A 70 4.05 -3.60 31.72
N GLU A 71 3.38 -2.47 32.00
CA GLU A 71 2.05 -2.43 32.64
C GLU A 71 0.96 -3.08 31.77
N LEU A 72 1.00 -2.87 30.44
CA LEU A 72 0.04 -3.46 29.51
C LEU A 72 0.30 -4.96 29.32
N ARG A 73 1.57 -5.39 29.41
CA ARG A 73 1.95 -6.81 29.34
C ARG A 73 1.46 -7.59 30.55
N GLU A 74 1.62 -7.04 31.75
CA GLU A 74 1.09 -7.65 32.97
C GLU A 74 -0.44 -7.75 32.91
N GLN A 75 -1.10 -6.70 32.39
CA GLN A 75 -2.54 -6.70 32.18
C GLN A 75 -2.99 -7.78 31.17
N LEU A 76 -2.30 -7.93 30.04
CA LEU A 76 -2.59 -8.98 29.05
C LEU A 76 -2.40 -10.39 29.62
N GLN A 77 -1.36 -10.63 30.42
CA GLN A 77 -1.15 -11.92 31.09
C GLN A 77 -2.27 -12.22 32.10
N GLN A 78 -2.71 -11.22 32.85
CA GLN A 78 -3.85 -11.37 33.76
C GLN A 78 -5.14 -11.69 32.99
N MET A 79 -5.40 -10.99 31.87
CA MET A 79 -6.56 -11.24 31.02
C MET A 79 -6.53 -12.64 30.41
N GLN A 80 -5.35 -13.15 30.04
CA GLN A 80 -5.17 -14.52 29.56
C GLN A 80 -5.53 -15.56 30.64
N ALA A 81 -5.10 -15.33 31.89
CA ALA A 81 -5.42 -16.21 33.01
C ALA A 81 -6.92 -16.19 33.38
N GLU A 82 -7.58 -15.05 33.18
CA GLU A 82 -9.01 -14.85 33.46
C GLU A 82 -9.91 -15.26 32.28
N GLY A 83 -9.35 -15.58 31.12
CA GLY A 83 -10.10 -15.93 29.90
C GLY A 83 -10.80 -14.74 29.22
N SER A 84 -10.46 -13.50 29.60
CA SER A 84 -11.04 -12.28 29.04
C SER A 84 -10.25 -11.71 27.85
N LEU A 85 -9.14 -12.37 27.49
CA LEU A 85 -8.32 -12.00 26.34
C LEU A 85 -9.07 -12.21 25.01
N ASP A 86 -9.87 -13.25 24.90
CA ASP A 86 -10.66 -13.54 23.71
C ASP A 86 -11.66 -12.40 23.41
N ASP A 87 -12.32 -11.86 24.44
CA ASP A 87 -13.22 -10.72 24.32
C ASP A 87 -12.49 -9.44 23.84
N LEU A 88 -11.22 -9.26 24.22
CA LEU A 88 -10.39 -8.16 23.74
C LEU A 88 -10.08 -8.33 22.25
N ILE A 89 -9.67 -9.53 21.85
CA ILE A 89 -9.34 -9.87 20.46
C ILE A 89 -10.56 -9.64 19.57
N ASP A 90 -11.74 -10.06 20.01
CA ASP A 90 -12.98 -9.87 19.25
C ASP A 90 -13.30 -8.38 19.06
N LYS A 91 -13.13 -7.56 20.09
CA LYS A 91 -13.25 -6.10 19.98
C LYS A 91 -12.23 -5.47 19.03
N LEU A 92 -10.99 -5.97 19.03
CA LEU A 92 -9.95 -5.50 18.11
C LEU A 92 -10.30 -5.84 16.66
N ILE A 93 -10.80 -7.05 16.40
CA ILE A 93 -11.28 -7.47 15.07
C ILE A 93 -12.45 -6.59 14.61
N GLU A 94 -13.44 -6.36 15.47
CA GLU A 94 -14.56 -5.46 15.16
C GLU A 94 -14.07 -4.06 14.82
N ARG A 95 -13.10 -3.53 15.57
CA ARG A 95 -12.52 -2.21 15.32
C ARG A 95 -11.72 -2.18 14.02
N MET A 96 -10.95 -3.22 13.72
CA MET A 96 -10.23 -3.35 12.44
C MET A 96 -11.20 -3.40 11.26
N GLN A 97 -12.37 -4.03 11.42
CA GLN A 97 -13.43 -4.02 10.41
C GLN A 97 -14.07 -2.64 10.28
N GLN A 98 -14.38 -1.97 11.39
CA GLN A 98 -14.97 -0.62 11.39
C GLN A 98 -14.04 0.43 10.76
N GLU A 99 -12.74 0.31 10.99
CA GLU A 99 -11.73 1.18 10.41
C GLU A 99 -11.27 0.74 9.02
N ASP A 100 -11.94 -0.25 8.40
CA ASP A 100 -11.71 -0.73 7.03
C ASP A 100 -10.29 -1.28 6.80
N TYR A 101 -9.70 -1.92 7.81
CA TYR A 101 -8.43 -2.65 7.66
C TYR A 101 -8.64 -4.10 7.19
N ILE A 102 -9.76 -4.71 7.57
CA ILE A 102 -10.13 -6.06 7.15
C ILE A 102 -11.60 -6.08 6.72
N SER A 103 -11.91 -6.90 5.73
CA SER A 103 -13.27 -7.30 5.39
C SER A 103 -13.49 -8.73 5.86
N ILE A 104 -14.66 -9.04 6.41
CA ILE A 104 -15.00 -10.40 6.84
C ILE A 104 -16.18 -10.86 6.00
N ASP A 105 -15.97 -11.89 5.19
CA ASP A 105 -17.04 -12.53 4.43
C ASP A 105 -17.81 -13.45 5.37
N GLN A 106 -19.08 -13.09 5.63
CA GLN A 106 -19.97 -13.97 6.38
C GLN A 106 -20.27 -15.22 5.54
N PRO A 107 -20.29 -16.41 6.15
CA PRO A 107 -20.55 -17.65 5.44
C PRO A 107 -21.88 -17.56 4.68
N HIS A 108 -21.82 -17.93 3.39
CA HIS A 108 -22.93 -17.88 2.45
C HIS A 108 -24.17 -18.55 3.05
N ASP A 109 -25.28 -17.82 3.14
CA ASP A 109 -26.56 -18.36 3.59
C ASP A 109 -27.01 -19.45 2.59
N PRO A 110 -27.12 -20.73 2.98
CA PRO A 110 -27.48 -21.83 2.08
C PRO A 110 -28.89 -21.70 1.48
N SER A 111 -29.68 -20.69 1.87
CA SER A 111 -30.96 -20.36 1.25
C SER A 111 -30.83 -19.61 -0.09
N GLN A 112 -29.69 -19.00 -0.40
CA GLN A 112 -29.43 -18.38 -1.71
C GLN A 112 -28.79 -19.38 -2.67
N ARG A 113 -29.64 -20.11 -3.40
CA ARG A 113 -29.18 -21.01 -4.48
C ARG A 113 -28.53 -20.21 -5.61
N SER A 114 -27.20 -20.20 -5.64
CA SER A 114 -26.40 -19.83 -6.81
C SER A 114 -26.58 -20.91 -7.90
N SER A 115 -27.02 -20.49 -9.08
CA SER A 115 -27.44 -21.36 -10.20
C SER A 115 -26.28 -21.97 -11.02
N VAL A 116 -25.10 -22.17 -10.44
CA VAL A 116 -23.93 -22.64 -11.19
C VAL A 116 -23.46 -23.98 -10.61
N GLY A 117 -23.68 -25.04 -11.38
CA GLY A 117 -23.28 -26.40 -11.02
C GLY A 117 -21.77 -26.54 -11.00
N GLY A 118 -21.24 -26.95 -9.85
CA GLY A 118 -19.84 -27.30 -9.62
C GLY A 118 -19.73 -28.00 -8.26
N GLN A 119 -18.87 -29.01 -8.19
CA GLN A 119 -18.78 -30.02 -7.13
C GLN A 119 -18.82 -29.48 -5.69
N VAL A 120 -19.66 -30.12 -4.87
CA VAL A 120 -19.77 -29.90 -3.42
C VAL A 120 -18.54 -30.52 -2.74
N GLY A 121 -17.54 -29.68 -2.47
CA GLY A 121 -16.61 -29.91 -1.34
C GLY A 121 -17.31 -29.50 -0.05
N GLU A 122 -17.08 -30.25 1.03
CA GLU A 122 -17.67 -30.00 2.35
C GLU A 122 -17.42 -28.55 2.80
N ALA A 123 -18.49 -27.74 2.85
CA ALA A 123 -18.44 -26.36 3.28
C ALA A 123 -18.14 -26.31 4.79
N GLN A 124 -16.86 -26.12 5.15
CA GLN A 124 -16.51 -25.69 6.49
C GLN A 124 -17.13 -24.32 6.74
N GLN A 125 -17.92 -24.22 7.81
CA GLN A 125 -18.63 -23.02 8.26
C GLN A 125 -17.69 -21.97 8.89
N GLN A 126 -16.48 -21.81 8.36
CA GLN A 126 -15.52 -20.85 8.90
C GLN A 126 -15.64 -19.52 8.16
N SER A 127 -15.83 -18.45 8.94
CA SER A 127 -15.86 -17.08 8.40
C SER A 127 -14.47 -16.73 7.90
N ARG A 128 -14.37 -16.22 6.66
CA ARG A 128 -13.12 -15.84 6.02
C ARG A 128 -12.90 -14.34 6.18
N PHE A 129 -11.64 -13.92 6.27
CA PHE A 129 -11.30 -12.51 6.22
C PHE A 129 -10.46 -12.18 4.99
N GLU A 130 -10.53 -10.91 4.58
CA GLU A 130 -9.74 -10.33 3.52
C GLU A 130 -9.07 -9.04 3.98
N ILE A 131 -7.84 -8.82 3.53
CA ILE A 131 -7.12 -7.56 3.73
C ILE A 131 -7.65 -6.53 2.71
N THR A 132 -7.94 -5.32 3.19
CA THR A 132 -8.39 -4.19 2.37
C THR A 132 -7.22 -3.45 1.72
N ASP A 133 -7.51 -2.61 0.72
CA ASP A 133 -6.52 -1.75 0.08
C ASP A 133 -5.88 -0.76 1.09
N LYS A 134 -6.63 -0.31 2.08
CA LYS A 134 -6.12 0.56 3.16
C LYS A 134 -5.02 -0.13 3.96
N SER A 135 -5.24 -1.38 4.37
CA SER A 135 -4.23 -2.17 5.05
C SER A 135 -3.02 -2.42 4.15
N LEU A 136 -3.26 -2.70 2.87
CA LEU A 136 -2.20 -2.93 1.89
C LEU A 136 -1.29 -1.70 1.73
N ASP A 137 -1.89 -0.51 1.65
CA ASP A 137 -1.18 0.76 1.56
C ASP A 137 -0.37 1.05 2.84
N PHE A 138 -0.94 0.81 4.01
CA PHE A 138 -0.22 0.97 5.28
C PHE A 138 0.97 0.01 5.39
N LEU A 139 0.76 -1.27 5.07
CA LEU A 139 1.83 -2.28 5.09
C LEU A 139 2.92 -1.97 4.06
N GLY A 140 2.54 -1.49 2.87
CA GLY A 140 3.46 -1.02 1.84
C GLY A 140 4.30 0.17 2.30
N TYR A 141 3.67 1.17 2.91
CA TYR A 141 4.34 2.32 3.51
C TYR A 141 5.32 1.91 4.62
N LYS A 142 4.87 1.09 5.57
CA LYS A 142 5.72 0.63 6.69
C LYS A 142 6.92 -0.15 6.17
N THR A 143 6.69 -1.10 5.25
CA THR A 143 7.78 -1.89 4.64
C THR A 143 8.76 -0.99 3.90
N LEU A 144 8.27 -0.02 3.13
CA LEU A 144 9.11 0.96 2.46
C LEU A 144 9.94 1.75 3.47
N ARG A 145 9.32 2.26 4.53
CA ARG A 145 10.01 3.01 5.59
C ARG A 145 11.10 2.18 6.26
N ASP A 146 10.82 0.91 6.55
CA ASP A 146 11.76 0.02 7.23
C ASP A 146 12.94 -0.33 6.29
N LEU A 147 12.67 -0.58 5.00
CA LEU A 147 13.70 -0.77 3.97
C LEU A 147 14.55 0.49 3.79
N LEU A 148 13.93 1.67 3.64
CA LEU A 148 14.60 2.95 3.44
C LEU A 148 15.34 3.44 4.67
N GLY A 149 14.83 3.15 5.87
CA GLY A 149 15.48 3.43 7.14
C GLY A 149 16.84 2.75 7.24
N SER A 150 17.00 1.57 6.60
CA SER A 150 18.28 0.87 6.52
C SER A 150 19.24 1.45 5.44
N LEU A 151 18.71 2.12 4.42
CA LEU A 151 19.47 2.59 3.25
C LEU A 151 20.11 3.98 3.40
N GLY A 152 19.79 4.71 4.48
CA GLY A 152 20.39 6.02 4.76
C GLY A 152 20.00 7.11 3.76
N LYS A 153 20.31 8.37 4.12
CA LYS A 153 19.90 9.60 3.43
C LYS A 153 20.46 9.72 2.00
N SER A 154 19.96 8.93 1.07
CA SER A 154 20.17 9.13 -0.36
C SER A 154 18.90 9.74 -0.95
N SER A 155 19.07 10.84 -1.68
CA SER A 155 17.98 11.55 -2.34
C SER A 155 17.38 10.62 -3.39
N PHE A 156 16.14 10.17 -3.16
CA PHE A 156 15.44 9.34 -4.14
C PHE A 156 15.16 10.18 -5.39
N GLY A 157 15.53 9.59 -6.54
CA GLY A 157 15.65 10.26 -7.81
C GLY A 157 14.34 10.82 -8.31
N ARG A 158 14.29 12.12 -8.56
CA ARG A 158 13.33 12.67 -9.52
C ARG A 158 13.63 12.00 -10.87
N HIS A 159 12.60 11.61 -11.61
CA HIS A 159 12.76 11.23 -13.01
C HIS A 159 13.06 12.48 -13.86
N ASP A 160 14.05 13.26 -13.43
CA ASP A 160 14.55 14.43 -14.13
C ASP A 160 15.18 13.91 -15.41
N THR A 161 14.49 14.14 -16.51
CA THR A 161 15.14 14.08 -17.81
C THR A 161 16.06 15.28 -17.97
N ARG A 162 17.14 15.12 -18.73
CA ARG A 162 18.03 16.24 -19.10
C ARG A 162 17.38 17.22 -20.08
N ASP A 163 16.20 16.88 -20.58
CA ASP A 163 15.46 17.61 -21.59
C ASP A 163 14.39 18.49 -20.93
N MET A 164 14.43 19.79 -21.23
CA MET A 164 13.44 20.78 -20.81
C MET A 164 12.38 20.90 -21.92
N ALA A 165 11.09 20.84 -21.59
CA ALA A 165 10.00 20.96 -22.56
C ALA A 165 8.96 22.00 -22.12
N THR A 166 8.23 22.60 -23.06
CA THR A 166 7.20 23.59 -22.76
C THR A 166 5.90 22.87 -22.34
N GLY A 167 5.58 22.87 -21.05
CA GLY A 167 4.46 22.16 -20.41
C GLY A 167 3.56 23.09 -19.59
N ILE A 168 2.67 22.56 -18.74
CA ILE A 168 1.60 23.33 -18.06
C ILE A 168 2.02 23.78 -16.64
N GLU A 169 3.13 23.26 -16.09
CA GLU A 169 3.68 23.71 -14.80
C GLU A 169 4.94 24.57 -15.00
N ALA A 170 4.76 25.89 -14.91
CA ALA A 170 5.80 26.89 -15.16
C ALA A 170 6.79 27.00 -13.98
N SER A 171 7.84 26.17 -13.98
CA SER A 171 8.95 26.28 -13.02
C SER A 171 10.28 26.73 -13.64
N GLY A 172 10.34 26.93 -14.96
CA GLY A 172 11.57 27.29 -15.67
C GLY A 172 11.68 28.77 -16.09
N ALA A 173 12.90 29.17 -16.45
CA ALA A 173 13.17 30.47 -17.06
C ALA A 173 12.57 30.53 -18.47
N SER A 174 12.09 31.71 -18.87
CA SER A 174 11.48 31.91 -20.19
C SER A 174 12.52 31.85 -21.31
N ARG A 175 12.18 31.19 -22.41
CA ARG A 175 13.03 31.00 -23.60
C ARG A 175 12.28 31.43 -24.85
N GLN A 176 13.01 31.84 -25.88
CA GLN A 176 12.44 32.19 -27.19
C GLN A 176 11.73 30.99 -27.82
N TYR A 177 10.52 31.22 -28.33
CA TYR A 177 9.70 30.22 -28.99
C TYR A 177 10.37 29.67 -30.25
N GLU A 178 10.42 28.33 -30.36
CA GLU A 178 10.83 27.62 -31.57
C GLU A 178 9.67 26.81 -32.16
N PHE A 179 9.73 26.57 -33.47
CA PHE A 179 8.68 25.82 -34.15
C PHE A 179 8.60 24.38 -33.60
N GLY A 180 7.44 24.02 -33.05
CA GLY A 180 7.21 22.74 -32.39
C GLY A 180 6.97 22.84 -30.88
N ASP A 181 7.29 23.99 -30.27
CA ASP A 181 6.98 24.26 -28.87
C ASP A 181 5.47 24.39 -28.65
N THR A 182 5.01 24.02 -27.44
CA THR A 182 3.64 24.33 -27.02
C THR A 182 3.53 25.84 -26.78
N LEU A 183 2.37 26.42 -27.14
CA LEU A 183 2.09 27.86 -27.00
C LEU A 183 1.80 28.26 -25.55
N ASN A 184 2.68 27.92 -24.61
CA ASN A 184 2.65 28.42 -23.24
C ASN A 184 3.47 29.72 -23.13
N LEU A 185 2.91 30.81 -23.66
CA LEU A 185 3.60 32.09 -23.80
C LEU A 185 3.79 32.79 -22.44
N ASP A 186 5.02 33.22 -22.17
CA ASP A 186 5.29 34.22 -21.15
C ASP A 186 4.95 35.59 -21.73
N ILE A 187 3.76 36.08 -21.39
CA ILE A 187 3.25 37.37 -21.86
C ILE A 187 4.18 38.52 -21.44
N THR A 188 4.74 38.45 -20.23
CA THR A 188 5.58 39.52 -19.68
C THR A 188 6.91 39.58 -20.40
N ALA A 189 7.57 38.43 -20.57
CA ALA A 189 8.83 38.35 -21.32
C ALA A 189 8.63 38.67 -22.81
N THR A 190 7.52 38.24 -23.41
CA THR A 190 7.16 38.53 -24.80
C THR A 190 6.97 40.02 -25.03
N LEU A 191 6.16 40.69 -24.21
CA LEU A 191 5.95 42.13 -24.30
C LEU A 191 7.24 42.91 -24.00
N SER A 192 8.03 42.48 -23.01
CA SER A 192 9.33 43.08 -22.73
C SER A 192 10.29 42.97 -23.92
N SER A 193 10.30 41.83 -24.62
CA SER A 193 11.13 41.63 -25.82
C SER A 193 10.69 42.54 -26.96
N ALA A 194 9.38 42.66 -27.21
CA ALA A 194 8.83 43.57 -28.21
C ALA A 194 9.13 45.05 -27.89
N ILE A 195 9.00 45.46 -26.63
CA ILE A 195 9.32 46.83 -26.18
C ILE A 195 10.82 47.12 -26.30
N GLN A 196 11.69 46.15 -26.02
CA GLN A 196 13.13 46.33 -26.22
C GLN A 196 13.50 46.52 -27.70
N ARG A 197 12.76 45.86 -28.60
CA ARG A 197 12.98 45.96 -30.05
C ARG A 197 12.46 47.27 -30.64
N GLU A 198 11.23 47.64 -30.32
CA GLU A 198 10.51 48.75 -30.98
C GLU A 198 10.43 50.02 -30.14
N GLY A 199 10.73 49.93 -28.84
CA GLY A 199 10.50 51.00 -27.87
C GLY A 199 9.04 51.07 -27.42
N LEU A 200 8.75 52.02 -26.51
CA LEU A 200 7.40 52.27 -25.98
C LEU A 200 6.55 53.10 -26.96
N ALA A 201 6.39 52.61 -28.19
CA ALA A 201 5.50 53.17 -29.19
C ALA A 201 4.21 52.33 -29.29
N LEU A 202 3.06 52.99 -29.42
CA LEU A 202 1.76 52.34 -29.61
C LEU A 202 1.23 52.64 -31.02
N PRO A 203 0.69 51.64 -31.74
CA PRO A 203 0.54 50.24 -31.35
C PRO A 203 1.87 49.48 -31.36
N LEU A 204 2.08 48.60 -30.38
CA LEU A 204 3.26 47.74 -30.27
C LEU A 204 3.11 46.59 -31.28
N ASN A 205 4.04 46.47 -32.22
CA ASN A 205 4.06 45.38 -33.18
C ASN A 205 4.74 44.17 -32.53
N ILE A 206 4.07 43.03 -32.40
CA ILE A 206 4.65 41.79 -31.86
C ILE A 206 5.08 40.91 -33.03
N GLU A 207 6.36 40.58 -33.11
CA GLU A 207 6.90 39.68 -34.13
C GLU A 207 7.15 38.28 -33.56
N TYR A 208 7.24 37.28 -34.44
CA TYR A 208 7.50 35.89 -34.05
C TYR A 208 8.76 35.72 -33.18
N ARG A 209 9.80 36.52 -33.42
CA ARG A 209 11.04 36.50 -32.62
C ARG A 209 10.88 37.03 -31.20
N ASP A 210 9.83 37.79 -30.93
CA ASP A 210 9.56 38.36 -29.60
C ASP A 210 8.84 37.34 -28.72
N LEU A 211 8.28 36.27 -29.30
CA LEU A 211 7.55 35.23 -28.56
C LEU A 211 8.48 34.49 -27.61
N GLN A 212 8.14 34.55 -26.33
CA GLN A 212 8.82 33.83 -25.25
C GLN A 212 7.85 32.81 -24.65
N VAL A 213 8.33 31.61 -24.36
CA VAL A 213 7.58 30.52 -23.76
C VAL A 213 8.19 30.13 -22.42
N HIS A 214 7.35 29.69 -21.48
CA HIS A 214 7.82 29.15 -20.21
C HIS A 214 8.47 27.79 -20.41
N GLN A 215 9.71 27.61 -19.95
CA GLN A 215 10.29 26.28 -19.82
C GLN A 215 9.59 25.55 -18.68
N CYS A 216 9.26 24.29 -18.91
CA CYS A 216 8.74 23.41 -17.87
C CYS A 216 9.69 22.21 -17.75
N GLU A 217 9.75 21.64 -16.56
CA GLU A 217 10.43 20.36 -16.38
C GLU A 217 9.58 19.30 -17.09
N TYR A 218 10.16 18.61 -18.06
CA TYR A 218 9.53 17.44 -18.65
C TYR A 218 9.65 16.31 -17.63
N GLN A 219 8.53 15.88 -17.05
CA GLN A 219 8.48 14.63 -16.32
C GLN A 219 8.12 13.53 -17.32
N SER A 220 9.07 12.64 -17.61
CA SER A 220 8.78 11.46 -18.41
C SER A 220 7.85 10.54 -17.63
N SER A 221 6.69 10.21 -18.19
CA SER A 221 5.88 9.10 -17.69
C SER A 221 6.68 7.80 -17.80
N CYS A 222 6.85 7.08 -16.70
CA CYS A 222 7.49 5.77 -16.69
C CYS A 222 6.42 4.66 -16.71
N ALA A 223 6.65 3.64 -17.54
CA ALA A 223 5.87 2.39 -17.47
C ALA A 223 6.73 1.31 -16.83
N THR A 224 6.39 0.94 -15.59
CA THR A 224 7.09 -0.09 -14.83
C THR A 224 6.29 -1.40 -14.88
N VAL A 225 6.96 -2.50 -15.24
CA VAL A 225 6.39 -3.84 -15.15
C VAL A 225 7.17 -4.62 -14.10
N LEU A 226 6.49 -5.03 -13.04
CA LEU A 226 7.04 -5.82 -11.95
C LEU A 226 6.72 -7.30 -12.19
N LEU A 227 7.76 -8.11 -12.36
CA LEU A 227 7.63 -9.55 -12.52
C LEU A 227 8.00 -10.25 -11.21
N LEU A 228 7.08 -11.06 -10.65
CA LEU A 228 7.28 -11.78 -9.40
C LEU A 228 7.31 -13.30 -9.65
N ASP A 229 8.44 -13.92 -9.34
CA ASP A 229 8.63 -15.37 -9.46
C ASP A 229 7.81 -16.10 -8.39
N CYS A 230 6.89 -16.97 -8.81
CA CYS A 230 6.06 -17.81 -7.93
C CYS A 230 6.43 -19.30 -8.06
N SER A 231 7.57 -19.61 -8.68
CA SER A 231 8.01 -20.98 -8.90
C SER A 231 8.38 -21.68 -7.61
N HIS A 232 8.40 -23.02 -7.67
CA HIS A 232 8.80 -23.86 -6.55
C HIS A 232 10.22 -23.54 -6.01
N SER A 233 11.09 -22.95 -6.84
CA SER A 233 12.45 -22.55 -6.46
C SER A 233 12.49 -21.46 -5.38
N MET A 234 11.42 -20.65 -5.28
CA MET A 234 11.30 -19.53 -4.34
C MET A 234 11.01 -19.98 -2.90
N ILE A 235 10.65 -21.25 -2.71
CA ILE A 235 10.39 -21.89 -1.41
C ILE A 235 11.25 -23.15 -1.20
N LEU A 236 12.23 -23.39 -2.06
CA LEU A 236 13.04 -24.61 -2.00
C LEU A 236 14.10 -24.51 -0.89
N TYR A 237 14.55 -25.66 -0.39
CA TYR A 237 15.62 -25.79 0.62
C TYR A 237 15.32 -25.22 2.02
N GLY A 238 14.05 -25.01 2.36
CA GLY A 238 13.67 -24.51 3.68
C GLY A 238 13.84 -22.99 3.84
N GLU A 239 14.12 -22.27 2.76
CA GLU A 239 14.25 -20.81 2.74
C GLU A 239 13.05 -20.18 2.00
N ASP A 240 12.33 -19.28 2.69
CA ASP A 240 11.24 -18.50 2.09
C ASP A 240 11.80 -17.22 1.44
N ARG A 241 12.05 -17.29 0.13
CA ARG A 241 12.54 -16.14 -0.67
C ARG A 241 11.41 -15.32 -1.25
N PHE A 242 10.20 -15.89 -1.29
CA PHE A 242 9.04 -15.23 -1.84
C PHE A 242 8.48 -14.16 -0.90
N THR A 243 8.38 -14.43 0.41
CA THR A 243 7.88 -13.44 1.38
C THR A 243 8.72 -12.14 1.37
N PRO A 244 10.07 -12.18 1.39
CA PRO A 244 10.90 -10.99 1.20
C PRO A 244 10.67 -10.29 -0.14
N ALA A 245 10.57 -11.04 -1.24
CA ALA A 245 10.34 -10.46 -2.57
C ALA A 245 8.98 -9.74 -2.65
N LYS A 246 7.93 -10.34 -2.09
CA LYS A 246 6.59 -9.77 -1.98
C LYS A 246 6.57 -8.48 -1.15
N LYS A 247 7.31 -8.44 -0.02
CA LYS A 247 7.48 -7.22 0.78
C LYS A 247 8.12 -6.09 -0.02
N VAL A 248 9.20 -6.38 -0.75
CA VAL A 248 9.87 -5.39 -1.63
C VAL A 248 8.94 -4.94 -2.75
N ALA A 249 8.22 -5.86 -3.37
CA ALA A 249 7.22 -5.57 -4.40
C ALA A 249 6.13 -4.62 -3.89
N MET A 250 5.62 -4.84 -2.67
CA MET A 250 4.63 -3.97 -2.04
C MET A 250 5.19 -2.57 -1.73
N ALA A 251 6.40 -2.51 -1.17
CA ALA A 251 7.07 -1.25 -0.87
C ALA A 251 7.31 -0.42 -2.15
N LEU A 252 7.79 -1.07 -3.22
CA LEU A 252 8.00 -0.44 -4.52
C LEU A 252 6.68 0.05 -5.13
N SER A 253 5.63 -0.76 -5.07
CA SER A 253 4.31 -0.40 -5.60
C SER A 253 3.73 0.82 -4.87
N HIS A 254 3.90 0.87 -3.55
CA HIS A 254 3.51 2.02 -2.73
C HIS A 254 4.33 3.26 -3.07
N LEU A 255 5.66 3.13 -3.21
CA LEU A 255 6.53 4.23 -3.59
C LEU A 255 6.12 4.82 -4.95
N LEU A 256 5.92 3.98 -5.96
CA LEU A 256 5.56 4.44 -7.30
C LEU A 256 4.21 5.16 -7.30
N ARG A 257 3.18 4.61 -6.64
CA ARG A 257 1.86 5.24 -6.55
C ARG A 257 1.84 6.56 -5.78
N THR A 258 2.72 6.72 -4.79
CA THR A 258 2.74 7.91 -3.93
C THR A 258 3.65 9.02 -4.45
N GLN A 259 4.84 8.67 -4.96
CA GLN A 259 5.83 9.64 -5.45
C GLN A 259 5.64 9.96 -6.94
N TYR A 260 5.14 9.01 -7.74
CA TYR A 260 4.97 9.16 -9.19
C TYR A 260 3.55 8.76 -9.62
N PRO A 261 2.52 9.51 -9.19
CA PRO A 261 1.11 9.17 -9.50
C PRO A 261 0.78 9.20 -11.00
N GLY A 262 1.64 9.79 -11.84
CA GLY A 262 1.52 9.80 -13.29
C GLY A 262 2.13 8.57 -13.99
N ASP A 263 2.83 7.70 -13.26
CA ASP A 263 3.47 6.50 -13.81
C ASP A 263 2.51 5.31 -13.83
N SER A 264 2.68 4.43 -14.81
CA SER A 264 1.91 3.18 -14.90
C SER A 264 2.69 2.01 -14.33
N LEU A 265 2.05 1.18 -13.50
CA LEU A 265 2.62 -0.01 -12.89
C LEU A 265 1.75 -1.24 -13.19
N SER A 266 2.33 -2.26 -13.83
CA SER A 266 1.71 -3.58 -14.02
C SER A 266 2.47 -4.65 -13.22
N LEU A 267 1.73 -5.59 -12.63
CA LEU A 267 2.27 -6.73 -11.89
C LEU A 267 1.99 -8.01 -12.67
N ILE A 268 3.05 -8.79 -12.91
CA ILE A 268 2.97 -10.08 -13.58
C ILE A 268 3.53 -11.15 -12.65
N LEU A 269 2.72 -12.14 -12.34
CA LEU A 269 3.17 -13.35 -11.66
C LEU A 269 3.64 -14.34 -12.71
N PHE A 270 4.75 -15.02 -12.44
CA PHE A 270 5.23 -16.05 -13.36
C PHE A 270 5.66 -17.34 -12.64
N HIS A 271 5.30 -18.46 -13.24
CA HIS A 271 5.77 -19.82 -12.97
C HIS A 271 5.88 -20.56 -14.31
N ASP A 272 5.12 -21.64 -14.50
CA ASP A 272 4.86 -22.30 -15.79
C ASP A 272 4.09 -21.41 -16.80
N SER A 273 3.25 -20.48 -16.32
CA SER A 273 2.57 -19.45 -17.12
C SER A 273 2.85 -18.06 -16.55
N ALA A 274 2.54 -17.01 -17.32
CA ALA A 274 2.62 -15.62 -16.87
C ALA A 274 1.22 -15.00 -16.88
N GLU A 275 0.82 -14.42 -15.75
CA GLU A 275 -0.51 -13.84 -15.55
C GLU A 275 -0.39 -12.43 -14.98
N GLU A 276 -1.10 -11.48 -15.60
CA GLU A 276 -1.21 -10.14 -15.06
C GLU A 276 -2.21 -10.12 -13.91
N VAL A 277 -1.79 -9.59 -12.77
CA VAL A 277 -2.58 -9.58 -11.54
C VAL A 277 -2.76 -8.15 -11.06
N PRO A 278 -3.97 -7.76 -10.62
CA PRO A 278 -4.20 -6.45 -10.02
C PRO A 278 -3.29 -6.23 -8.80
N LEU A 279 -2.75 -5.02 -8.64
CA LEU A 279 -1.87 -4.68 -7.52
C LEU A 279 -2.53 -4.91 -6.14
N SER A 280 -3.86 -4.78 -6.04
CA SER A 280 -4.61 -5.08 -4.81
C SER A 280 -4.51 -6.55 -4.39
N GLN A 281 -4.21 -7.46 -5.34
CA GLN A 281 -4.04 -8.87 -5.05
C GLN A 281 -2.59 -9.23 -4.69
N LEU A 282 -1.63 -8.30 -4.76
CA LEU A 282 -0.21 -8.56 -4.46
C LEU A 282 -0.01 -9.17 -3.07
N ALA A 283 -0.73 -8.69 -2.04
CA ALA A 283 -0.66 -9.26 -0.69
C ALA A 283 -1.30 -10.65 -0.57
N ARG A 284 -2.14 -11.04 -1.53
CA ARG A 284 -2.87 -12.33 -1.55
C ARG A 284 -2.12 -13.43 -2.28
N VAL A 285 -1.11 -13.08 -3.08
CA VAL A 285 -0.32 -14.05 -3.85
C VAL A 285 0.43 -14.99 -2.90
N LYS A 286 0.36 -16.28 -3.22
CA LYS A 286 1.05 -17.39 -2.54
C LYS A 286 1.93 -18.16 -3.53
N VAL A 287 2.86 -18.94 -2.99
CA VAL A 287 3.72 -19.81 -3.79
C VAL A 287 3.06 -21.17 -4.00
N GLY A 288 3.08 -21.66 -5.24
CA GLY A 288 2.46 -22.92 -5.63
C GLY A 288 1.44 -22.72 -6.76
N PRO A 289 1.07 -23.80 -7.47
CA PRO A 289 0.04 -23.78 -8.50
C PRO A 289 -1.36 -23.49 -7.95
#